data_AF-A0A7S4DEM6-F1
#
_entry.id   AF-A0A7S4DEM6-F1
#
_cell.length_a   1.000
_cell.length_b   1.000
_cell.length_c   1.000
_cell.angle_alpha   90.00
_cell.angle_beta   90.00
_cell.angle_gamma   90.00
#
_symmetry.space_group_name_H-M   'P 1'
#
loop_
_entity.id
_entity.type
_entity.pdbx_description
1 polymer ?
#
loop_
_entity_poly.entity_id
_entity_poly.type
_entity_poly.pdbx_seq_one_letter_code
_entity_poly.pdbx_strand_id
1 'polypeptide(L)'
;SSKKDFCCWRRRGYWHSTVAMYSLSRQSSVAQQKYNLDQLEELEHWGHPGHLDEKQQKCLQQMRARVSSDELEHIKFQVESEDSALCRYLRARKFDVDAAYEMVKNCRKRRLADDVARCVADGPSGCLRCPAREVKTFYPEWYLGLDRRGRPVLVSGAGR
;
A
#
# COMPACT_ATOMS: atom_id res chain seq x y z
N SER A 1 -78.49 3.41 -5.53
CA SER A 1 -78.18 4.00 -6.85
C SER A 1 -76.81 3.50 -7.31
N SER A 2 -76.77 2.63 -8.33
CA SER A 2 -76.59 2.96 -9.76
C SER A 2 -75.15 3.44 -10.03
N LYS A 3 -74.18 2.62 -10.44
CA LYS A 3 -74.01 1.87 -11.71
C LYS A 3 -73.87 2.81 -12.92
N LYS A 4 -72.83 2.53 -13.74
CA LYS A 4 -72.69 2.78 -15.20
C LYS A 4 -72.11 4.14 -15.62
N ASP A 5 -71.28 4.31 -16.65
CA ASP A 5 -70.74 3.40 -17.66
C ASP A 5 -69.85 4.18 -18.65
N PHE A 6 -68.90 3.47 -19.30
CA PHE A 6 -68.42 3.65 -20.69
C PHE A 6 -67.53 4.85 -21.06
N CYS A 7 -66.74 4.81 -22.13
CA CYS A 7 -65.98 3.79 -22.87
C CYS A 7 -65.35 4.56 -24.05
N CYS A 8 -64.09 4.26 -24.37
CA CYS A 8 -63.51 4.22 -25.73
C CYS A 8 -63.53 5.49 -26.61
N TRP A 9 -62.33 5.89 -27.09
CA TRP A 9 -62.00 5.59 -28.47
C TRP A 9 -60.49 5.40 -28.68
N ARG A 10 -60.22 4.42 -29.53
CA ARG A 10 -58.98 3.73 -29.84
C ARG A 10 -58.62 4.06 -31.29
N ARG A 11 -57.35 4.34 -31.59
CA ARG A 11 -56.65 4.06 -32.88
C ARG A 11 -55.21 4.60 -32.75
N ARG A 12 -54.13 4.01 -33.29
CA ARG A 12 -53.69 2.70 -33.80
C ARG A 12 -52.33 2.99 -34.46
N GLY A 13 -51.35 2.08 -34.34
CA GLY A 13 -50.04 2.12 -35.03
C GLY A 13 -48.89 2.05 -34.03
N TYR A 14 -48.36 0.90 -33.57
CA TYR A 14 -47.81 -0.32 -34.18
C TYR A 14 -46.46 -0.17 -34.91
N TRP A 15 -45.44 -0.70 -34.22
CA TRP A 15 -44.35 -1.59 -34.66
C TRP A 15 -42.92 -1.05 -34.91
N HIS A 16 -42.01 -1.67 -34.15
CA HIS A 16 -40.57 -1.93 -34.33
C HIS A 16 -39.57 -0.83 -33.94
N SER A 17 -38.91 -1.01 -32.78
CA SER A 17 -37.49 -1.40 -32.74
C SER A 17 -36.96 -1.49 -31.30
N THR A 18 -36.65 -2.73 -30.88
CA THR A 18 -35.44 -3.11 -30.15
C THR A 18 -34.89 -2.12 -29.10
N VAL A 19 -35.18 -2.36 -27.83
CA VAL A 19 -34.20 -2.08 -26.76
C VAL A 19 -33.81 -3.42 -26.16
N ALA A 20 -32.61 -3.84 -26.52
CA ALA A 20 -32.03 -5.11 -26.20
C ALA A 20 -32.03 -5.35 -24.68
N MET A 21 -32.54 -6.53 -24.29
CA MET A 21 -32.08 -7.19 -23.08
C MET A 21 -30.57 -7.42 -23.23
N TYR A 22 -29.76 -6.60 -22.59
CA TYR A 22 -28.37 -6.98 -22.34
C TYR A 22 -28.34 -7.86 -21.09
N SER A 23 -28.68 -9.14 -21.29
CA SER A 23 -28.13 -10.21 -20.47
C SER A 23 -26.63 -10.30 -20.77
N LEU A 24 -25.81 -9.53 -20.06
CA LEU A 24 -24.38 -9.77 -20.03
C LEU A 24 -24.06 -10.72 -18.87
N SER A 25 -24.54 -11.96 -19.05
CA SER A 25 -23.76 -13.12 -18.65
C SER A 25 -22.50 -13.16 -19.51
N ARG A 26 -21.44 -12.50 -19.04
CA ARG A 26 -20.07 -12.87 -19.37
C ARG A 26 -19.33 -13.00 -18.07
N GLN A 27 -19.48 -14.18 -17.45
CA GLN A 27 -18.36 -14.77 -16.75
C GLN A 27 -17.21 -14.77 -17.74
N SER A 28 -16.30 -13.80 -17.62
CA SER A 28 -15.03 -13.85 -18.31
C SER A 28 -14.24 -14.98 -17.68
N SER A 29 -14.41 -16.19 -18.22
CA SER A 29 -13.68 -17.41 -17.89
C SER A 29 -12.16 -17.32 -18.16
N VAL A 30 -11.66 -16.12 -18.49
CA VAL A 30 -10.24 -15.80 -18.71
C VAL A 30 -9.69 -14.84 -17.64
N ALA A 31 -10.53 -14.18 -16.82
CA ALA A 31 -10.08 -13.17 -15.85
C ALA A 31 -10.05 -13.65 -14.38
N GLN A 32 -10.34 -14.93 -14.16
CA GLN A 32 -10.13 -15.59 -12.87
C GLN A 32 -9.04 -16.64 -13.02
N GLN A 33 -7.82 -16.19 -13.35
CA GLN A 33 -6.68 -16.85 -12.73
C GLN A 33 -6.84 -16.61 -11.23
N LYS A 34 -7.53 -17.55 -10.56
CA LYS A 34 -7.47 -17.75 -9.13
C LYS A 34 -5.99 -17.97 -8.81
N TYR A 35 -5.27 -16.88 -8.54
CA TYR A 35 -4.05 -17.01 -7.77
C TYR A 35 -4.48 -17.72 -6.48
N ASN A 36 -3.86 -18.87 -6.23
CA ASN A 36 -4.14 -19.65 -5.05
C ASN A 36 -3.84 -18.75 -3.85
N LEU A 37 -4.85 -18.42 -3.03
CA LEU A 37 -4.69 -17.45 -1.93
C LEU A 37 -3.54 -17.87 -1.00
N ASP A 38 -3.38 -19.17 -0.83
CA ASP A 38 -2.32 -19.79 -0.01
C ASP A 38 -0.91 -19.52 -0.60
N GLN A 39 -0.76 -19.53 -1.93
CA GLN A 39 0.51 -19.19 -2.58
C GLN A 39 0.85 -17.70 -2.47
N LEU A 40 -0.15 -16.83 -2.27
CA LEU A 40 0.08 -15.40 -2.05
C LEU A 40 0.53 -15.09 -0.62
N GLU A 41 0.18 -15.94 0.36
CA GLU A 41 0.68 -15.82 1.74
C GLU A 41 2.15 -16.23 1.85
N GLU A 42 2.57 -17.30 1.20
CA GLU A 42 3.99 -17.70 1.16
C GLU A 42 4.89 -16.60 0.56
N LEU A 43 4.43 -15.94 -0.50
CA LEU A 43 5.15 -14.82 -1.11
C LEU A 43 5.16 -13.56 -0.25
N GLU A 44 4.15 -13.36 0.61
CA GLU A 44 4.10 -12.20 1.51
C GLU A 44 5.14 -12.28 2.63
N HIS A 45 5.46 -13.49 3.08
CA HIS A 45 6.44 -13.70 4.16
C HIS A 45 7.88 -13.92 3.64
N TRP A 46 8.08 -14.04 2.33
CA TRP A 46 9.40 -14.28 1.78
C TRP A 46 10.42 -13.19 2.15
N GLY A 47 11.55 -13.62 2.71
CA GLY A 47 12.61 -12.70 3.12
C GLY A 47 12.30 -11.89 4.38
N HIS A 48 11.23 -12.22 5.12
CA HIS A 48 10.97 -11.69 6.45
C HIS A 48 11.66 -12.55 7.52
N PRO A 49 11.99 -11.97 8.70
CA PRO A 49 12.52 -12.75 9.82
C PRO A 49 11.65 -13.97 10.13
N GLY A 50 12.28 -15.13 10.34
CA GLY A 50 11.59 -16.41 10.57
C GLY A 50 11.21 -17.20 9.30
N HIS A 51 11.27 -16.57 8.11
CA HIS A 51 10.94 -17.18 6.82
C HIS A 51 12.11 -17.00 5.83
N LEU A 52 13.34 -17.24 6.31
CA LEU A 52 14.57 -17.07 5.54
C LEU A 52 15.13 -18.43 5.14
N ASP A 53 15.51 -18.55 3.86
CA ASP A 53 16.30 -19.68 3.39
C ASP A 53 17.71 -19.66 3.99
N GLU A 54 18.41 -20.80 4.00
CA GLU A 54 19.79 -20.88 4.52
C GLU A 54 20.74 -19.87 3.86
N LYS A 55 20.58 -19.61 2.56
CA LYS A 55 21.37 -18.61 1.84
C LYS A 55 21.07 -17.20 2.32
N GLN A 56 19.79 -16.87 2.50
CA GLN A 56 19.36 -15.57 2.99
C GLN A 56 19.79 -15.34 4.44
N GLN A 57 19.75 -16.40 5.27
CA GLN A 57 20.24 -16.36 6.63
C GLN A 57 21.75 -16.06 6.69
N LYS A 58 22.54 -16.64 5.79
CA LYS A 58 23.97 -16.29 5.65
C LYS A 58 24.16 -14.83 5.24
N CYS A 59 23.39 -14.34 4.28
CA CYS A 59 23.43 -12.91 3.90
C CYS A 59 23.06 -11.99 5.07
N LEU A 60 22.06 -12.35 5.88
CA LEU A 60 21.68 -11.61 7.08
C LEU A 60 22.81 -11.58 8.12
N GLN A 61 23.46 -12.72 8.36
CA GLN A 61 24.61 -12.81 9.27
C GLN A 61 25.79 -11.96 8.78
N GLN A 62 26.10 -12.01 7.47
CA GLN A 62 27.14 -11.16 6.87
C GLN A 62 26.81 -9.68 6.99
N MET A 63 25.54 -9.31 6.76
CA MET A 63 25.09 -7.93 6.89
C MET A 63 25.16 -7.43 8.35
N ARG A 64 24.74 -8.26 9.32
CA ARG A 64 24.89 -7.97 10.75
C ARG A 64 26.34 -7.72 11.15
N ALA A 65 27.28 -8.49 10.60
CA ALA A 65 28.70 -8.32 10.88
C ALA A 65 29.30 -7.03 10.27
N ARG A 66 28.68 -6.49 9.21
CA ARG A 66 29.16 -5.29 8.51
C ARG A 66 28.56 -3.99 9.03
N VAL A 67 27.30 -4.02 9.48
CA VAL A 67 26.60 -2.83 9.96
C VAL A 67 26.94 -2.61 11.43
N SER A 68 27.46 -1.43 11.75
CA SER A 68 27.71 -1.03 13.14
C SER A 68 26.42 -0.72 13.89
N SER A 69 26.45 -0.79 15.23
CA SER A 69 25.29 -0.46 16.08
C SER A 69 24.79 0.97 15.86
N ASP A 70 25.71 1.94 15.70
CA ASP A 70 25.39 3.34 15.39
C ASP A 70 24.66 3.49 14.05
N GLU A 71 25.15 2.84 13.00
CA GLU A 71 24.47 2.85 11.70
C GLU A 71 23.06 2.26 11.79
N LEU A 72 22.91 1.20 12.59
CA LEU A 72 21.65 0.51 12.79
C LEU A 72 20.61 1.40 13.49
N GLU A 73 21.00 2.15 14.51
CA GLU A 73 20.11 3.08 15.23
C GLU A 73 19.53 4.16 14.31
N HIS A 74 20.31 4.66 13.36
CA HIS A 74 19.84 5.67 12.41
C HIS A 74 18.87 5.13 11.36
N ILE A 75 18.96 3.85 10.97
CA ILE A 75 18.15 3.28 9.88
C ILE A 75 16.93 2.50 10.37
N LYS A 76 16.94 2.03 11.62
CA LYS A 76 15.90 1.23 12.26
C LYS A 76 14.76 2.13 12.78
N PHE A 77 13.53 1.60 12.80
CA PHE A 77 12.41 2.24 13.51
C PHE A 77 12.33 1.78 14.96
N GLN A 78 11.81 2.62 15.86
CA GLN A 78 11.79 2.36 17.31
C GLN A 78 11.13 1.02 17.69
N VAL A 79 10.05 0.65 17.01
CA VAL A 79 9.25 -0.56 17.30
C VAL A 79 9.75 -1.79 16.52
N GLU A 80 10.68 -1.60 15.59
CA GLU A 80 11.17 -2.65 14.71
C GLU A 80 12.29 -3.46 15.38
N SER A 81 12.44 -4.75 15.03
CA SER A 81 13.62 -5.54 15.41
C SER A 81 14.81 -5.25 14.50
N GLU A 82 16.03 -5.52 14.97
CA GLU A 82 17.25 -5.35 14.17
C GLU A 82 17.20 -6.17 12.87
N ASP A 83 16.71 -7.40 12.96
CA ASP A 83 16.61 -8.31 11.81
C ASP A 83 15.59 -7.84 10.80
N SER A 84 14.44 -7.33 11.24
CA SER A 84 13.45 -6.78 10.33
C SER A 84 14.02 -5.59 9.56
N ALA A 85 14.76 -4.71 10.26
CA ALA A 85 15.40 -3.56 9.64
C ALA A 85 16.44 -3.98 8.60
N LEU A 86 17.34 -4.92 8.93
CA LEU A 86 18.36 -5.41 7.99
C LEU A 86 17.74 -6.18 6.82
N CYS A 87 16.76 -7.05 7.08
CA CYS A 87 16.03 -7.77 6.05
C CYS A 87 15.29 -6.83 5.09
N ARG A 88 14.80 -5.67 5.54
CA ARG A 88 14.21 -4.65 4.65
C ARG A 88 15.21 -4.18 3.58
N TYR A 89 16.45 -3.90 3.96
CA TYR A 89 17.50 -3.49 3.02
C TYR A 89 17.96 -4.63 2.11
N LEU A 90 18.13 -5.83 2.66
CA LEU A 90 18.47 -7.02 1.87
C LEU A 90 17.40 -7.34 0.83
N ARG A 91 16.10 -7.32 1.21
CA ARG A 91 14.99 -7.52 0.26
C ARG A 91 15.01 -6.48 -0.86
N ALA A 92 15.26 -5.21 -0.53
CA ALA A 92 15.33 -4.13 -1.53
C ALA A 92 16.47 -4.30 -2.56
N ARG A 93 17.47 -5.14 -2.27
CA ARG A 93 18.61 -5.45 -3.15
C ARG A 93 18.73 -6.94 -3.46
N LYS A 94 17.62 -7.69 -3.37
CA LYS A 94 17.56 -9.12 -3.72
C LYS A 94 18.63 -9.97 -2.99
N PHE A 95 18.92 -9.64 -1.73
CA PHE A 95 19.93 -10.27 -0.88
C PHE A 95 21.39 -10.11 -1.35
N ASP A 96 21.70 -9.12 -2.18
CA ASP A 96 23.09 -8.69 -2.42
C ASP A 96 23.58 -7.86 -1.22
N VAL A 97 24.56 -8.40 -0.48
CA VAL A 97 25.07 -7.82 0.77
C VAL A 97 25.88 -6.54 0.51
N ASP A 98 26.64 -6.46 -0.58
CA ASP A 98 27.44 -5.28 -0.91
C ASP A 98 26.52 -4.13 -1.32
N ALA A 99 25.58 -4.41 -2.23
CA ALA A 99 24.62 -3.39 -2.69
C ALA A 99 23.67 -2.93 -1.56
N ALA A 100 23.25 -3.84 -0.67
CA ALA A 100 22.43 -3.50 0.49
C ALA A 100 23.20 -2.63 1.50
N TYR A 101 24.47 -2.92 1.73
CA TYR A 101 25.31 -2.10 2.62
C TYR A 101 25.53 -0.69 2.07
N GLU A 102 25.77 -0.53 0.77
CA GLU A 102 25.82 0.79 0.14
C GLU A 102 24.50 1.56 0.30
N MET A 103 23.35 0.88 0.21
CA MET A 103 22.04 1.49 0.45
C MET A 103 21.91 1.99 1.89
N VAL A 104 22.38 1.21 2.88
CA VAL A 104 22.38 1.60 4.30
C VAL A 104 23.20 2.87 4.52
N LYS A 105 24.44 2.93 4.01
CA LYS A 105 25.30 4.11 4.12
C LYS A 105 24.67 5.36 3.50
N ASN A 106 24.08 5.21 2.32
CA ASN A 106 23.38 6.30 1.64
C ASN A 106 22.15 6.78 2.42
N CYS A 107 21.37 5.85 2.99
CA CYS A 107 20.26 6.19 3.86
C CYS A 107 20.71 6.95 5.11
N ARG A 108 21.76 6.48 5.80
CA ARG A 108 22.32 7.18 6.97
C ARG A 108 22.77 8.60 6.61
N LYS A 109 23.53 8.74 5.52
CA LYS A 109 23.97 10.06 5.02
C LYS A 109 22.79 10.99 4.75
N ARG A 110 21.73 10.49 4.11
CA ARG A 110 20.51 11.26 3.84
C ARG A 110 19.82 11.69 5.14
N ARG A 111 19.65 10.79 6.12
CA ARG A 111 18.98 11.10 7.38
C ARG A 111 19.70 12.14 8.23
N LEU A 112 21.04 12.12 8.19
CA LEU A 112 21.87 13.13 8.84
C LEU A 112 21.80 14.48 8.10
N ALA A 113 21.84 14.46 6.77
CA ALA A 113 21.76 15.68 5.95
C ALA A 113 20.41 16.38 6.08
N ASP A 114 19.32 15.62 6.13
CA ASP A 114 17.95 16.14 6.23
C ASP A 114 17.54 16.47 7.68
N ASP A 115 18.40 16.18 8.67
CA ASP A 115 18.14 16.35 10.10
C ASP A 115 16.76 15.82 10.53
N VAL A 116 16.52 14.55 10.24
CA VAL A 116 15.21 13.90 10.47
C VAL A 116 14.80 13.96 11.95
N ALA A 117 15.77 13.94 12.88
CA ALA A 117 15.50 14.05 14.31
C ALA A 117 14.85 15.40 14.66
N ARG A 118 15.37 16.49 14.10
CA ARG A 118 14.76 17.81 14.24
C ARG A 118 13.38 17.87 13.59
N CYS A 119 13.18 17.27 12.41
CA CYS A 119 11.85 17.25 11.77
C CYS A 119 10.78 16.60 12.67
N VAL A 120 11.14 15.54 13.40
CA VAL A 120 10.23 14.89 14.36
C VAL A 120 9.92 15.82 15.54
N ALA A 121 10.92 16.55 16.05
CA ALA A 121 10.75 17.48 17.16
C ALA A 121 9.93 18.74 16.77
N ASP A 122 10.18 19.30 15.59
CA ASP A 122 9.51 20.50 15.05
C ASP A 122 8.03 20.25 14.71
N GLY A 123 7.67 18.99 14.43
CA GLY A 123 6.34 18.59 14.04
C GLY A 123 5.88 19.16 12.68
N PRO A 124 4.62 18.92 12.28
CA PRO A 124 4.14 19.25 10.94
C PRO A 124 4.23 20.74 10.60
N SER A 125 3.82 21.62 11.51
CA SER A 125 3.83 23.07 11.27
C SER A 125 5.25 23.64 11.19
N GLY A 126 6.19 23.13 12.00
CA GLY A 126 7.59 23.57 11.97
C GLY A 126 8.30 23.14 10.68
N CYS A 127 8.04 21.92 10.21
CA CYS A 127 8.58 21.42 8.95
C CYS A 127 8.02 22.16 7.72
N LEU A 128 6.71 22.41 7.69
CA LEU A 128 6.03 23.03 6.55
C LEU A 128 6.18 24.55 6.50
N ARG A 129 6.60 25.19 7.60
CA ARG A 129 6.65 26.66 7.78
C ARG A 129 5.31 27.36 7.51
N CYS A 130 4.21 26.60 7.57
CA CYS A 130 2.85 27.07 7.45
C CYS A 130 1.94 26.20 8.33
N PRO A 131 0.71 26.66 8.66
CA PRO A 131 -0.22 25.86 9.42
C PRO A 131 -0.59 24.55 8.70
N ALA A 132 -0.39 23.41 9.34
CA ALA A 132 -0.64 22.09 8.74
C ALA A 132 -2.10 21.92 8.21
N ARG A 133 -3.06 22.63 8.83
CA ARG A 133 -4.47 22.65 8.38
C ARG A 133 -4.66 23.20 6.96
N GLU A 134 -3.84 24.16 6.56
CA GLU A 134 -3.95 24.82 5.25
C GLU A 134 -3.44 23.87 4.18
N VAL A 135 -2.29 23.22 4.42
CA VAL A 135 -1.76 22.17 3.54
C VAL A 135 -2.77 21.03 3.39
N LYS A 136 -3.37 20.59 4.50
CA LYS A 136 -4.37 19.51 4.49
C LYS A 136 -5.65 19.86 3.71
N THR A 137 -5.94 21.15 3.51
CA THR A 137 -7.08 21.59 2.69
C THR A 137 -6.82 21.34 1.21
N PHE A 138 -5.59 21.59 0.73
CA PHE A 138 -5.20 21.39 -0.67
C PHE A 138 -4.71 19.96 -0.97
N TYR A 139 -4.05 19.34 0.00
CA TYR A 139 -3.49 17.99 -0.07
C TYR A 139 -4.00 17.16 1.10
N PRO A 140 -5.27 16.72 1.04
CA PRO A 140 -5.84 15.92 2.09
C PRO A 140 -5.21 14.52 2.16
N GLU A 141 -4.63 14.21 3.32
CA GLU A 141 -4.13 12.87 3.67
C GLU A 141 -4.74 12.42 5.00
N TRP A 142 -5.18 11.17 5.07
CA TRP A 142 -5.70 10.57 6.30
C TRP A 142 -5.41 9.07 6.37
N TYR A 143 -5.16 8.60 7.60
CA TYR A 143 -5.17 7.19 7.93
C TYR A 143 -6.61 6.74 8.18
N LEU A 144 -7.09 5.75 7.43
CA LEU A 144 -8.46 5.23 7.52
C LEU A 144 -8.45 3.76 7.94
N GLY A 145 -8.39 3.52 9.25
CA GLY A 145 -8.46 2.17 9.82
C GLY A 145 -7.30 1.27 9.38
N LEU A 146 -7.54 -0.03 9.46
CA LEU A 146 -6.60 -1.07 9.10
C LEU A 146 -7.18 -1.93 7.98
N ASP A 147 -6.31 -2.41 7.09
CA ASP A 147 -6.64 -3.45 6.12
C ASP A 147 -6.94 -4.79 6.84
N ARG A 148 -7.46 -5.79 6.11
CA ARG A 148 -7.73 -7.16 6.62
C ARG A 148 -6.51 -7.82 7.26
N ARG A 149 -5.30 -7.38 6.87
CA ARG A 149 -4.01 -7.85 7.39
C ARG A 149 -3.43 -6.95 8.49
N GLY A 150 -4.21 -6.01 9.03
CA GLY A 150 -3.78 -5.12 10.12
C GLY A 150 -2.84 -3.98 9.70
N ARG A 151 -2.62 -3.77 8.40
CA ARG A 151 -1.77 -2.69 7.89
C ARG A 151 -2.53 -1.36 7.90
N PRO A 152 -1.93 -0.24 8.33
CA PRO A 152 -2.59 1.06 8.30
C PRO A 152 -2.84 1.50 6.85
N VAL A 153 -4.07 1.92 6.55
CA VAL A 153 -4.44 2.39 5.21
C VAL A 153 -4.26 3.91 5.16
N LEU A 154 -3.32 4.37 4.34
CA LEU A 154 -3.13 5.79 4.04
C LEU A 154 -3.89 6.13 2.74
N VAL A 155 -4.82 7.08 2.83
CA VAL A 155 -5.57 7.58 1.67
C VAL A 155 -5.16 9.04 1.42
N SER A 156 -4.83 9.33 0.16
CA SER A 156 -4.47 10.67 -0.30
C SER A 156 -5.42 11.11 -1.41
N GLY A 157 -5.92 12.34 -1.32
CA GLY A 157 -6.83 12.95 -2.29
C GLY A 157 -6.14 13.98 -3.18
N ALA A 158 -5.01 13.64 -3.79
CA ALA A 158 -4.30 14.54 -4.70
C ALA A 158 -5.07 14.69 -6.04
N GLY A 159 -5.36 15.93 -6.45
CA GLY A 159 -5.98 16.24 -7.75
C GLY A 159 -7.40 16.85 -7.71
N ARG A 160 -7.74 17.61 -6.67
CA ARG A 160 -8.94 18.48 -6.67
C ARG A 160 -8.69 19.81 -7.38
#